data_AF-A0A348WSZ1-F1
#
_entry.id   AF-A0A348WSZ1-F1
#
_cell.length_a   1.000
_cell.length_b   1.000
_cell.length_c   1.000
_cell.angle_alpha   90.00
_cell.angle_beta   90.00
_cell.angle_gamma   90.00
#
_symmetry.space_group_name_H-M   'P 1'
#
loop_
_entity.id
_entity.type
_entity.pdbx_description
1 polymer ?
#
loop_
_entity_poly.entity_id
_entity_poly.type
_entity_poly.pdbx_seq_one_letter_code
_entity_poly.pdbx_strand_id
1 'polypeptide(L)'
;MYLQQMINHIQSYTSNISPNDSPHSHQQKMNTRFPANIWIEYPGYKTQGNICDFRVMFSSSVISYRAISHNEIINELYTSVKLNPNYFSDYYNFIIDIANNWEHINLANHSNISFINFTKEEIIEIICYISCQEEINYPSGNGFDGYRRPFYSYLEGINAASPNPSISINQTISRCNAKRRFLPFVSNAIIPYSQI
;
A
#
# COMPACT_ATOMS: atom_id res chain seq x y z
N MET A 1 3.61 2.78 16.48
CA MET A 1 4.48 1.63 16.76
C MET A 1 3.80 0.34 16.28
N TYR A 2 3.64 0.18 14.96
CA TYR A 2 2.96 -0.98 14.33
C TYR A 2 3.76 -1.53 13.13
N LEU A 3 4.46 -0.66 12.38
CA LEU A 3 5.38 -1.05 11.30
C LEU A 3 6.44 -2.08 11.74
N GLN A 4 7.09 -1.87 12.89
CA GLN A 4 8.11 -2.80 13.38
C GLN A 4 7.51 -4.17 13.74
N GLN A 5 6.30 -4.21 14.31
CA GLN A 5 5.62 -5.46 14.65
C GLN A 5 5.31 -6.27 13.38
N MET A 6 4.88 -5.58 12.33
CA MET A 6 4.58 -6.21 11.05
C MET A 6 5.83 -6.58 10.25
N ILE A 7 6.89 -5.77 10.25
CA ILE A 7 8.20 -6.17 9.70
C ILE A 7 8.67 -7.44 10.40
N ASN A 8 8.57 -7.49 11.73
CA ASN A 8 8.91 -8.68 12.50
C ASN A 8 8.01 -9.87 12.13
N HIS A 9 6.71 -9.63 11.89
CA HIS A 9 5.76 -10.66 11.46
C HIS A 9 6.12 -11.23 10.08
N ILE A 10 6.45 -10.38 9.12
CA ILE A 10 6.91 -10.79 7.78
C ILE A 10 8.28 -11.47 7.83
N GLN A 11 9.20 -10.94 8.65
CA GLN A 11 10.50 -11.57 8.90
C GLN A 11 10.35 -12.95 9.54
N SER A 12 9.32 -13.17 10.36
CA SER A 12 9.03 -14.49 10.95
C SER A 12 8.61 -15.54 9.91
N TYR A 13 7.99 -15.12 8.80
CA TYR A 13 7.66 -16.02 7.69
C TYR A 13 8.86 -16.34 6.79
N THR A 14 9.90 -15.53 6.86
CA THR A 14 11.03 -15.56 5.95
C THR A 14 12.32 -16.05 6.60
N SER A 15 12.28 -16.40 7.89
CA SER A 15 13.44 -16.79 8.70
C SER A 15 14.19 -18.05 8.23
N ASN A 16 13.59 -18.85 7.33
CA ASN A 16 14.14 -20.11 6.83
C ASN A 16 14.40 -20.11 5.30
N ILE A 17 14.35 -18.95 4.66
CA ILE A 17 14.52 -18.85 3.20
C ILE A 17 15.99 -18.88 2.84
N SER A 18 16.34 -19.70 1.86
CA SER A 18 17.68 -19.73 1.29
C SER A 18 17.83 -18.60 0.27
N PRO A 19 18.95 -17.86 0.24
CA PRO A 19 19.24 -16.89 -0.82
C PRO A 19 19.26 -17.49 -2.24
N ASN A 20 19.29 -18.83 -2.35
CA ASN A 20 19.27 -19.57 -3.62
C ASN A 20 17.87 -20.05 -4.04
N ASP A 21 16.84 -19.82 -3.22
CA ASP A 21 15.47 -20.19 -3.59
C ASP A 21 15.01 -19.37 -4.79
N SER A 22 14.29 -20.02 -5.71
CA SER A 22 13.75 -19.36 -6.90
C SER A 22 12.81 -18.22 -6.50
N PRO A 23 12.82 -17.07 -7.21
CA PRO A 23 11.85 -16.01 -6.95
C PRO A 23 10.42 -16.55 -7.00
N HIS A 24 9.63 -16.21 -5.98
CA HIS A 24 8.22 -16.59 -5.84
C HIS A 24 7.97 -18.10 -5.67
N SER A 25 8.94 -18.85 -5.15
CA SER A 25 8.80 -20.30 -4.93
C SER A 25 7.84 -20.69 -3.81
N HIS A 26 7.55 -19.78 -2.88
CA HIS A 26 6.66 -20.00 -1.74
C HIS A 26 5.48 -19.04 -1.77
N GLN A 27 4.35 -19.53 -1.27
CA GLN A 27 3.12 -18.76 -1.14
C GLN A 27 2.58 -18.89 0.27
N GLN A 28 2.13 -17.78 0.84
CA GLN A 28 1.49 -17.79 2.14
C GLN A 28 0.31 -16.83 2.18
N LYS A 29 -0.87 -17.38 2.45
CA LYS A 29 -2.05 -16.56 2.77
C LYS A 29 -1.77 -15.75 4.02
N MET A 30 -2.10 -14.47 3.93
CA MET A 30 -1.93 -13.56 5.04
C MET A 30 -2.95 -13.91 6.13
N ASN A 31 -2.48 -14.05 7.37
CA ASN A 31 -3.37 -14.17 8.52
C ASN A 31 -3.79 -12.77 8.93
N THR A 32 -4.84 -12.26 8.31
CA THR A 32 -5.29 -10.89 8.55
C THR A 32 -6.57 -10.87 9.37
N ARG A 33 -6.97 -9.66 9.79
CA ARG A 33 -8.25 -9.44 10.46
C ARG A 33 -9.45 -9.75 9.55
N PHE A 34 -9.26 -9.74 8.23
CA PHE A 34 -10.33 -9.86 7.26
C PHE A 34 -10.15 -11.08 6.36
N PRO A 35 -11.22 -11.82 6.02
CA PRO A 35 -11.13 -12.84 4.99
C PRO A 35 -10.91 -12.16 3.63
N ALA A 36 -9.65 -12.08 3.20
CA ALA A 36 -9.26 -11.44 1.95
C ALA A 36 -8.66 -12.46 0.97
N ASN A 37 -8.87 -12.24 -0.33
CA ASN A 37 -8.27 -13.05 -1.38
C ASN A 37 -6.83 -12.61 -1.70
N ILE A 38 -6.04 -12.39 -0.65
CA ILE A 38 -4.69 -11.82 -0.71
C ILE A 38 -3.69 -12.79 -0.07
N TRP A 39 -2.52 -12.91 -0.67
CA TRP A 39 -1.39 -13.65 -0.13
C TRP A 39 -0.08 -13.00 -0.54
N ILE A 40 1.00 -13.44 0.08
CA ILE A 40 2.36 -13.07 -0.31
C ILE A 40 3.03 -14.21 -1.05
N GLU A 41 3.80 -13.86 -2.07
CA GLU A 41 4.79 -14.73 -2.71
C GLU A 41 6.20 -14.33 -2.32
N TYR A 42 7.00 -15.28 -1.85
CA TYR A 42 8.39 -15.06 -1.44
C TYR A 42 9.29 -16.24 -1.85
N PRO A 43 10.61 -16.06 -1.96
CA PRO A 43 11.32 -14.78 -1.94
C PRO A 43 10.92 -13.86 -3.11
N GLY A 44 10.81 -12.57 -2.86
CA GLY A 44 10.59 -11.55 -3.89
C GLY A 44 11.88 -11.27 -4.69
N TYR A 45 11.77 -10.56 -5.83
CA TYR A 45 12.91 -10.27 -6.72
C TYR A 45 14.07 -9.52 -6.06
N LYS A 46 13.82 -8.79 -4.98
CA LYS A 46 14.84 -8.02 -4.25
C LYS A 46 15.37 -8.73 -3.01
N THR A 47 15.03 -10.01 -2.83
CA THR A 47 15.61 -10.84 -1.78
C THR A 47 17.12 -10.95 -2.01
N GLN A 48 17.90 -10.54 -1.01
CA GLN A 48 19.35 -10.58 -1.07
C GLN A 48 19.94 -10.68 0.34
N GLY A 49 20.82 -11.66 0.57
CA GLY A 49 21.48 -11.86 1.86
C GLY A 49 20.45 -12.06 2.97
N ASN A 50 20.41 -11.14 3.94
CA ASN A 50 19.49 -11.17 5.08
C ASN A 50 18.15 -10.45 4.82
N ILE A 51 17.94 -9.91 3.62
CA ILE A 51 16.70 -9.24 3.23
C ILE A 51 15.84 -10.24 2.49
N CYS A 52 14.64 -10.52 2.98
CA CYS A 52 13.61 -11.22 2.22
C CYS A 52 12.50 -10.25 1.81
N ASP A 53 12.45 -9.95 0.51
CA ASP A 53 11.34 -9.26 -0.13
C ASP A 53 10.20 -10.26 -0.38
N PHE A 54 9.02 -9.76 -0.71
CA PHE A 54 7.89 -10.56 -1.13
C PHE A 54 7.11 -9.82 -2.21
N ARG A 55 6.06 -10.42 -2.73
CA ARG A 55 5.13 -9.81 -3.68
C ARG A 55 3.71 -10.01 -3.19
N VAL A 56 2.91 -8.94 -3.19
CA VAL A 56 1.49 -9.02 -2.82
C VAL A 56 0.68 -9.49 -4.01
N MET A 57 -0.05 -10.58 -3.81
CA MET A 57 -0.88 -11.24 -4.80
C MET A 57 -2.35 -11.11 -4.42
N PHE A 58 -3.20 -10.96 -5.43
CA PHE A 58 -4.63 -10.87 -5.27
C PHE A 58 -5.33 -11.79 -6.26
N SER A 59 -6.45 -12.34 -5.82
CA SER A 59 -7.35 -13.16 -6.62
C SER A 59 -8.75 -12.57 -6.61
N SER A 60 -9.23 -12.18 -7.79
CA SER A 60 -10.65 -11.85 -7.98
C SER A 60 -11.52 -13.10 -8.17
N SER A 61 -10.89 -14.26 -8.42
CA SER A 61 -11.56 -15.55 -8.59
C SER A 61 -10.60 -16.71 -8.36
N VAL A 62 -11.14 -17.88 -8.01
CA VAL A 62 -10.38 -19.12 -7.71
C VAL A 62 -9.36 -19.49 -8.79
N ILE A 63 -9.60 -19.11 -10.05
CA ILE A 63 -8.79 -19.49 -11.21
C ILE A 63 -7.90 -18.37 -11.75
N SER A 64 -8.00 -17.13 -11.22
CA SER A 64 -7.25 -15.99 -11.72
C SER A 64 -6.63 -15.19 -10.58
N TYR A 65 -5.31 -15.03 -10.66
CA TYR A 65 -4.54 -14.25 -9.69
C TYR A 65 -3.45 -13.43 -10.35
N ARG A 66 -3.04 -12.37 -9.69
CA ARG A 66 -2.00 -11.46 -10.19
C ARG A 66 -1.36 -10.67 -9.07
N ALA A 67 -0.18 -10.12 -9.37
CA ALA A 67 0.47 -9.15 -8.51
C ALA A 67 -0.33 -7.84 -8.48
N ILE A 68 -0.52 -7.26 -7.30
CA ILE A 68 -1.07 -5.90 -7.17
C ILE A 68 0.06 -4.89 -7.38
N SER A 69 -0.26 -3.77 -8.05
CA SER A 69 0.68 -2.67 -8.26
C SER A 69 0.22 -1.38 -7.58
N HIS A 70 1.15 -0.48 -7.25
CA HIS A 70 0.81 0.86 -6.77
C HIS A 70 -0.11 1.61 -7.72
N ASN A 71 0.14 1.52 -9.03
CA ASN A 71 -0.66 2.20 -10.05
C ASN A 71 -2.13 1.79 -10.00
N GLU A 72 -2.38 0.52 -9.69
CA GLU A 72 -3.74 0.02 -9.57
C GLU A 72 -4.48 0.61 -8.38
N ILE A 73 -3.84 0.68 -7.21
CA ILE A 73 -4.42 1.29 -6.00
C ILE A 73 -4.66 2.78 -6.23
N ILE A 74 -3.70 3.46 -6.88
CA ILE A 74 -3.83 4.88 -7.24
C ILE A 74 -5.04 5.09 -8.16
N ASN A 75 -5.21 4.26 -9.19
CA ASN A 75 -6.33 4.35 -10.12
C ASN A 75 -7.67 4.00 -9.46
N GLU A 76 -7.68 3.02 -8.55
CA GLU A 76 -8.85 2.66 -7.76
C GLU A 76 -9.32 3.87 -6.94
N LEU A 77 -8.42 4.45 -6.14
CA LEU A 77 -8.71 5.62 -5.31
C LEU A 77 -9.16 6.82 -6.15
N TYR A 78 -8.44 7.10 -7.24
CA TYR A 78 -8.78 8.18 -8.16
C TYR A 78 -10.20 8.00 -8.72
N THR A 79 -10.53 6.80 -9.21
CA THR A 79 -11.81 6.53 -9.86
C THR A 79 -12.96 6.53 -8.86
N SER A 80 -12.77 5.91 -7.68
CA SER A 80 -13.75 5.93 -6.59
C SER A 80 -14.10 7.35 -6.13
N VAL A 81 -13.10 8.22 -6.00
CA VAL A 81 -13.30 9.63 -5.65
C VAL A 81 -13.95 10.41 -6.78
N LYS A 82 -13.56 10.19 -8.05
CA LYS A 82 -14.19 10.84 -9.20
C LYS A 82 -15.67 10.50 -9.33
N LEU A 83 -16.06 9.27 -9.03
CA LEU A 83 -17.46 8.84 -9.04
C LEU A 83 -18.25 9.37 -7.83
N ASN A 84 -17.56 9.66 -6.72
CA ASN A 84 -18.18 10.10 -5.47
C ASN A 84 -17.48 11.34 -4.88
N PRO A 85 -17.51 12.50 -5.57
CA PRO A 85 -16.71 13.66 -5.19
C PRO A 85 -17.06 14.24 -3.81
N ASN A 86 -18.30 14.03 -3.33
CA ASN A 86 -18.75 14.47 -2.01
C ASN A 86 -18.02 13.75 -0.85
N TYR A 87 -17.44 12.58 -1.11
CA TYR A 87 -16.71 11.79 -0.12
C TYR A 87 -15.19 11.97 -0.22
N PHE A 88 -14.70 12.97 -0.96
CA PHE A 88 -13.26 13.25 -1.11
C PHE A 88 -12.50 13.22 0.22
N SER A 89 -13.02 13.94 1.23
CA SER A 89 -12.41 14.00 2.56
C SER A 89 -12.43 12.66 3.28
N ASP A 90 -13.45 11.84 3.06
CA ASP A 90 -13.55 10.50 3.65
C ASP A 90 -12.46 9.58 3.07
N TYR A 91 -12.26 9.55 1.75
CA TYR A 91 -11.15 8.79 1.15
C TYR A 91 -9.79 9.27 1.66
N TYR A 92 -9.61 10.59 1.80
CA TYR A 92 -8.36 11.15 2.32
C TYR A 92 -8.11 10.71 3.77
N ASN A 93 -9.13 10.83 4.63
CA ASN A 93 -9.07 10.41 6.03
C ASN A 93 -8.88 8.89 6.16
N PHE A 94 -9.43 8.09 5.26
CA PHE A 94 -9.25 6.64 5.25
C PHE A 94 -7.79 6.25 5.03
N ILE A 95 -7.09 6.88 4.08
CA ILE A 95 -5.66 6.62 3.87
C ILE A 95 -4.82 7.03 5.09
N ILE A 96 -5.15 8.16 5.72
CA ILE A 96 -4.52 8.60 6.98
C ILE A 96 -4.79 7.60 8.11
N ASP A 97 -6.02 7.10 8.20
CA ASP A 97 -6.42 6.18 9.26
C ASP A 97 -5.73 4.83 9.10
N ILE A 98 -5.59 4.33 7.86
CA ILE A 98 -4.77 3.14 7.57
C ILE A 98 -3.33 3.37 8.00
N ALA A 99 -2.73 4.51 7.65
CA ALA A 99 -1.34 4.81 8.01
C ALA A 99 -1.10 4.82 9.52
N ASN A 100 -2.09 5.28 10.30
CA ASN A 100 -1.99 5.40 11.76
C ASN A 100 -2.40 4.15 12.54
N ASN A 101 -3.44 3.45 12.06
CA ASN A 101 -4.11 2.39 12.82
C ASN A 101 -3.98 1.00 12.20
N TRP A 102 -3.60 0.88 10.92
CA TRP A 102 -3.31 -0.39 10.24
C TRP A 102 -4.43 -1.44 10.50
N GLU A 103 -4.10 -2.60 11.06
CA GLU A 103 -5.02 -3.72 11.36
C GLU A 103 -6.12 -3.34 12.38
N HIS A 104 -5.91 -2.29 13.15
CA HIS A 104 -6.85 -1.80 14.16
C HIS A 104 -7.83 -0.74 13.64
N ILE A 105 -7.81 -0.44 12.34
CA ILE A 105 -8.76 0.50 11.73
C ILE A 105 -10.21 0.11 12.05
N ASN A 106 -11.04 1.10 12.38
CA ASN A 106 -12.47 0.90 12.61
C ASN A 106 -13.25 1.25 11.35
N LEU A 107 -13.67 0.22 10.59
CA LEU A 107 -14.43 0.39 9.35
C LEU A 107 -15.76 1.12 9.50
N ALA A 108 -16.35 1.15 10.71
CA ALA A 108 -17.57 1.90 10.97
C ALA A 108 -17.37 3.41 10.78
N ASN A 109 -16.14 3.91 10.99
CA ASN A 109 -15.80 5.32 10.77
C ASN A 109 -15.71 5.68 9.28
N HIS A 110 -15.71 4.68 8.39
CA HIS A 110 -15.50 4.82 6.94
C HIS A 110 -16.66 4.20 6.16
N SER A 111 -17.88 4.32 6.68
CA SER A 111 -19.07 3.70 6.09
C SER A 111 -19.36 4.18 4.66
N ASN A 112 -19.10 5.46 4.39
CA ASN A 112 -19.47 6.15 3.15
C ASN A 112 -18.54 5.86 1.96
N ILE A 113 -17.42 5.20 2.21
CA ILE A 113 -16.41 4.88 1.20
C ILE A 113 -16.83 3.61 0.44
N SER A 114 -16.52 3.55 -0.84
CA SER A 114 -16.68 2.34 -1.64
C SER A 114 -15.60 2.23 -2.71
N PHE A 115 -15.30 1.00 -3.08
CA PHE A 115 -14.29 0.69 -4.07
C PHE A 115 -14.96 -0.09 -5.21
N ILE A 116 -14.42 0.06 -6.41
CA ILE A 116 -14.97 -0.49 -7.65
C ILE A 116 -14.54 -1.95 -7.80
N ASN A 117 -13.24 -2.21 -7.59
CA ASN A 117 -12.62 -3.50 -7.86
C ASN A 117 -12.23 -4.27 -6.59
N PHE A 118 -12.28 -3.62 -5.43
CA PHE A 118 -11.88 -4.18 -4.15
C PHE A 118 -12.95 -3.96 -3.09
N THR A 119 -12.92 -4.76 -2.03
CA THR A 119 -13.59 -4.42 -0.76
C THR A 119 -12.73 -3.45 0.04
N LYS A 120 -13.29 -2.80 1.07
CA LYS A 120 -12.50 -1.91 1.95
C LYS A 120 -11.41 -2.69 2.67
N GLU A 121 -11.78 -3.87 3.12
CA GLU A 121 -10.93 -4.85 3.77
C GLU A 121 -9.74 -5.20 2.89
N GLU A 122 -9.98 -5.55 1.62
CA GLU A 122 -8.90 -5.86 0.67
C GLU A 122 -8.00 -4.65 0.42
N ILE A 123 -8.55 -3.43 0.27
CA ILE A 123 -7.73 -2.22 0.10
C ILE A 123 -6.83 -1.97 1.30
N ILE A 124 -7.34 -2.15 2.52
CA ILE A 124 -6.54 -1.98 3.74
C ILE A 124 -5.35 -2.93 3.72
N GLU A 125 -5.61 -4.22 3.51
CA GLU A 125 -4.57 -5.25 3.51
C GLU A 125 -3.54 -4.99 2.39
N ILE A 126 -4.01 -4.72 1.17
CA ILE A 126 -3.16 -4.41 0.01
C ILE A 126 -2.23 -3.24 0.33
N ILE A 127 -2.78 -2.12 0.82
CA ILE A 127 -2.01 -0.91 1.17
C ILE A 127 -0.98 -1.21 2.26
N CYS A 128 -1.38 -1.94 3.30
CA CYS A 128 -0.51 -2.29 4.42
C CYS A 128 0.68 -3.14 3.94
N TYR A 129 0.41 -4.24 3.24
CA TYR A 129 1.46 -5.16 2.80
C TYR A 129 2.38 -4.57 1.73
N ILE A 130 1.85 -3.80 0.78
CA ILE A 130 2.68 -3.10 -0.19
C ILE A 130 3.55 -2.03 0.49
N SER A 131 3.05 -1.37 1.53
CA SER A 131 3.83 -0.38 2.27
C SER A 131 5.01 -1.00 3.02
N CYS A 132 4.87 -2.19 3.61
CA CYS A 132 6.04 -2.88 4.16
C CYS A 132 6.93 -3.53 3.11
N GLN A 133 6.39 -3.98 1.99
CA GLN A 133 7.20 -4.40 0.84
C GLN A 133 8.14 -3.25 0.42
N GLU A 134 7.66 -2.00 0.38
CA GLU A 134 8.48 -0.82 0.09
C GLU A 134 9.50 -0.52 1.20
N GLU A 135 9.16 -0.68 2.49
CA GLU A 135 10.12 -0.50 3.59
C GLU A 135 11.25 -1.53 3.57
N ILE A 136 10.95 -2.79 3.25
CA ILE A 136 11.97 -3.83 3.11
C ILE A 136 12.91 -3.50 1.95
N ASN A 137 12.34 -3.08 0.83
CA ASN A 137 13.07 -2.82 -0.40
C ASN A 137 13.84 -1.50 -0.41
N TYR A 138 13.33 -0.50 0.29
CA TYR A 138 13.83 0.87 0.35
C TYR A 138 13.68 1.41 1.77
N PRO A 139 14.44 0.89 2.75
CA PRO A 139 14.22 1.18 4.15
C PRO A 139 14.44 2.64 4.51
N SER A 140 13.51 3.17 5.30
CA SER A 140 13.55 4.54 5.80
C SER A 140 14.82 4.83 6.61
N GLY A 141 15.30 3.83 7.37
CA GLY A 141 16.57 3.89 8.09
C GLY A 141 17.81 4.13 7.21
N ASN A 142 17.71 3.88 5.90
CA ASN A 142 18.77 4.12 4.92
C ASN A 142 18.56 5.41 4.10
N GLY A 143 17.69 6.32 4.56
CA GLY A 143 17.42 7.61 3.91
C GLY A 143 16.53 7.50 2.67
N PHE A 144 15.72 6.45 2.57
CA PHE A 144 14.59 6.36 1.64
C PHE A 144 13.29 6.81 2.33
N ASP A 145 12.21 6.98 1.56
CA ASP A 145 10.89 7.26 2.11
C ASP A 145 10.16 5.99 2.58
N GLY A 146 10.65 4.81 2.17
CA GLY A 146 10.18 3.49 2.59
C GLY A 146 8.67 3.34 2.64
N TYR A 147 8.14 2.89 3.77
CA TYR A 147 6.70 2.69 3.97
C TYR A 147 5.85 3.94 3.76
N ARG A 148 6.41 5.15 3.85
CA ARG A 148 5.66 6.40 3.68
C ARG A 148 5.32 6.69 2.22
N ARG A 149 6.18 6.24 1.31
CA ARG A 149 6.07 6.54 -0.13
C ARG A 149 4.73 6.11 -0.74
N PRO A 150 4.20 4.91 -0.45
CA PRO A 150 2.93 4.47 -1.01
C PRO A 150 1.77 5.35 -0.54
N PHE A 151 1.67 5.61 0.77
CA PHE A 151 0.63 6.50 1.33
C PHE A 151 0.62 7.86 0.64
N TYR A 152 1.79 8.48 0.43
CA TYR A 152 1.86 9.74 -0.29
C TYR A 152 1.36 9.64 -1.73
N SER A 153 1.70 8.56 -2.42
CA SER A 153 1.28 8.35 -3.80
C SER A 153 -0.24 8.11 -3.89
N TYR A 154 -0.83 7.45 -2.88
CA TYR A 154 -2.27 7.24 -2.75
C TYR A 154 -3.01 8.55 -2.47
N LEU A 155 -2.48 9.40 -1.57
CA LEU A 155 -3.02 10.74 -1.32
C LEU A 155 -2.90 11.65 -2.57
N GLU A 156 -1.79 11.58 -3.32
CA GLU A 156 -1.65 12.26 -4.62
C GLU A 156 -2.70 11.76 -5.63
N GLY A 157 -3.05 10.46 -5.60
CA GLY A 157 -4.11 9.87 -6.44
C GLY A 157 -5.50 10.42 -6.11
N ILE A 158 -5.82 10.52 -4.81
CA ILE A 158 -7.06 11.16 -4.33
C ILE A 158 -7.09 12.64 -4.72
N ASN A 159 -6.00 13.38 -4.52
CA ASN A 159 -5.94 14.80 -4.87
C ASN A 159 -6.14 15.04 -6.38
N ALA A 160 -5.60 14.16 -7.22
CA ALA A 160 -5.81 14.21 -8.67
C ALA A 160 -7.28 14.07 -9.07
N ALA A 161 -8.10 13.43 -8.23
CA ALA A 161 -9.54 13.30 -8.45
C ALA A 161 -10.34 14.53 -8.01
N SER A 162 -9.77 15.47 -7.24
CA SER A 162 -10.48 16.65 -6.75
C SER A 162 -10.99 17.57 -7.87
N PRO A 163 -11.95 18.47 -7.59
CA PRO A 163 -12.43 19.46 -8.57
C PRO A 163 -11.34 20.41 -9.07
N ASN A 164 -10.39 20.76 -8.19
CA ASN A 164 -9.24 21.64 -8.49
C ASN A 164 -7.94 20.89 -8.15
N PRO A 165 -7.53 19.92 -8.98
CA PRO A 165 -6.41 19.05 -8.66
C PRO A 165 -5.09 19.81 -8.70
N SER A 166 -4.25 19.62 -7.68
CA SER A 166 -2.89 20.16 -7.65
C SER A 166 -1.89 19.33 -8.47
N ILE A 167 -2.30 18.10 -8.82
CA ILE A 167 -1.53 17.13 -9.58
C ILE A 167 -2.46 16.32 -10.48
N SER A 168 -2.04 15.99 -11.70
CA SER A 168 -2.80 15.07 -12.57
C SER A 168 -2.53 13.60 -12.24
N ILE A 169 -3.47 12.72 -12.57
CA ILE A 169 -3.31 11.27 -12.37
C ILE A 169 -2.05 10.70 -13.06
N ASN A 170 -1.74 11.19 -14.27
CA ASN A 170 -0.54 10.78 -15.01
C ASN A 170 0.75 11.21 -14.30
N GLN A 171 0.77 12.40 -13.70
CA GLN A 171 1.90 12.87 -12.89
C GLN A 171 2.03 12.04 -11.62
N THR A 172 0.94 11.72 -10.94
CA THR A 172 0.94 10.83 -9.75
C THR A 172 1.55 9.47 -10.08
N ILE A 173 1.08 8.83 -11.16
CA ILE A 173 1.60 7.52 -11.61
C ILE A 173 3.09 7.62 -11.97
N SER A 174 3.49 8.65 -12.72
CA SER A 174 4.89 8.87 -13.09
C SER A 174 5.78 9.01 -11.86
N ARG A 175 5.34 9.79 -10.86
CA ARG A 175 6.06 10.02 -9.60
C ARG A 175 6.13 8.77 -8.75
N CYS A 176 5.04 8.02 -8.62
CA CYS A 176 5.03 6.75 -7.91
C CYS A 176 6.11 5.79 -8.48
N ASN A 177 6.22 5.71 -9.81
CA ASN A 177 7.17 4.82 -10.49
C ASN A 177 8.62 5.34 -10.52
N ALA A 178 8.84 6.64 -10.28
CA ALA A 178 10.16 7.26 -10.44
C ALA A 178 11.23 6.77 -9.45
N LYS A 179 10.90 5.96 -8.42
CA LYS A 179 11.83 5.39 -7.41
C LYS A 179 12.80 6.42 -6.80
N ARG A 180 12.43 7.71 -6.79
CA ARG A 180 13.27 8.84 -6.38
C ARG A 180 12.75 9.43 -5.07
N ARG A 181 13.67 9.92 -4.23
CA ARG A 181 13.48 10.73 -3.00
C ARG A 181 12.79 12.08 -3.26
N PHE A 182 11.70 12.08 -4.02
CA PHE A 182 10.88 13.27 -4.19
C PHE A 182 9.90 13.34 -3.03
N LEU A 183 10.00 14.42 -2.27
CA LEU A 183 8.94 14.83 -1.35
C LEU A 183 7.62 14.96 -2.15
N PRO A 184 6.48 14.50 -1.59
CA PRO A 184 5.18 14.65 -2.22
C PRO A 184 4.87 16.12 -2.50
N PHE A 185 4.12 16.40 -3.57
CA PHE A 185 3.72 17.79 -3.87
C PHE A 185 2.79 18.36 -2.79
N VAL A 186 2.13 17.48 -2.02
CA VAL A 186 1.30 17.79 -0.86
C VAL A 186 2.17 18.21 0.34
N SER A 187 3.04 19.19 0.14
CA SER A 187 4.03 19.66 1.12
C SER A 187 3.57 20.87 1.94
N ASN A 188 2.34 21.39 1.74
CA ASN A 188 1.85 22.55 2.51
C ASN A 188 0.36 22.49 2.94
N ALA A 189 -0.34 21.37 2.75
CA ALA A 189 -1.70 21.22 3.27
C ALA A 189 -1.96 19.77 3.71
N ILE A 190 -2.07 19.57 5.03
CA ILE A 190 -2.71 18.42 5.69
C ILE A 190 -1.96 17.10 5.40
N ILE A 191 -0.76 16.86 5.93
CA ILE A 191 -0.49 16.05 7.14
C ILE A 191 0.96 16.37 7.55
N PRO A 192 1.25 16.82 8.78
CA PRO A 192 2.63 16.96 9.25
C PRO A 192 3.35 15.62 9.16
N TYR A 193 4.60 15.63 8.67
CA TYR A 193 5.50 14.46 8.65
C TYR A 193 5.59 13.72 9.99
N SER A 194 5.29 14.40 11.11
CA SER A 194 5.25 13.81 12.46
C SER A 194 4.01 12.95 12.74
N GLN A 195 3.07 12.85 11.81
CA GLN A 195 1.81 12.10 11.92
C GLN A 195 1.77 10.87 10.99
N ILE A 196 2.91 10.48 10.37
CA ILE A 196 3.12 9.22 9.61
C ILE A 196 4.41 8.50 10.05
#